data_AF-A0A962XHW5-F1
#
_entry.id   AF-A0A962XHW5-F1
#
_cell.length_a   1.000
_cell.length_b   1.000
_cell.length_c   1.000
_cell.angle_alpha   90.00
_cell.angle_beta   90.00
_cell.angle_gamma   90.00
#
_symmetry.space_group_name_H-M   'P 1'
#
loop_
_entity.id
_entity.type
_entity.pdbx_description
1 polymer ?
#
loop_
_entity_poly.entity_id
_entity_poly.type
_entity_poly.pdbx_seq_one_letter_code
_entity_poly.pdbx_strand_id
1 'polypeptide(L)'
;APVIKANKLSATNLEALVNFQMNALQSYVDMAMTRMKSAADISDPASLQAFLTSQSESISSLHQKFMDDAKALADLTTRFKAEFDKLVQDSLAGIGK
;
A
#
# COMPACT_ATOMS: atom_id res chain seq x y z
N ALA A 1 15.96 7.48 26.99
CA ALA A 1 16.54 6.12 26.97
C ALA A 1 16.32 5.47 25.60
N PRO A 2 17.26 4.66 25.10
CA PRO A 2 17.19 3.97 23.80
C PRO A 2 15.88 3.20 23.59
N VAL A 3 15.36 2.54 24.64
CA VAL A 3 14.09 1.79 24.62
C VAL A 3 12.88 2.65 24.26
N ILE A 4 12.82 3.90 24.74
CA ILE A 4 11.71 4.82 24.41
C ILE A 4 11.77 5.23 22.93
N LYS A 5 12.97 5.45 22.39
CA LYS A 5 13.15 5.76 20.96
C LYS A 5 12.79 4.57 20.08
N ALA A 6 13.15 3.35 20.48
CA ALA A 6 12.78 2.11 19.80
C ALA A 6 11.26 1.91 19.74
N ASN A 7 10.56 2.12 20.87
CA ASN A 7 9.11 1.98 20.91
C ASN A 7 8.39 3.01 20.02
N LYS A 8 8.89 4.27 20.01
CA LYS A 8 8.37 5.31 19.11
C LYS A 8 8.57 4.94 17.65
N LEU A 9 9.76 4.45 17.30
CA LEU A 9 10.08 3.98 15.96
C LEU A 9 9.11 2.88 15.50
N SER A 10 8.91 1.85 16.33
CA SER A 10 7.97 0.77 16.03
C SER A 10 6.54 1.28 15.87
N ALA A 11 6.08 2.21 16.72
CA ALA A 11 4.74 2.78 16.63
C ALA A 11 4.54 3.56 15.32
N THR A 12 5.49 4.43 14.93
CA THR A 12 5.42 5.17 13.66
C THR A 12 5.40 4.24 12.45
N ASN A 13 6.20 3.17 12.48
CA ASN A 13 6.23 2.22 11.36
C ASN A 13 4.98 1.36 11.28
N LEU A 14 4.39 0.98 12.42
CA LEU A 14 3.09 0.30 12.46
C LEU A 14 1.97 1.21 11.93
N GLU A 15 1.95 2.49 12.31
CA GLU A 15 0.99 3.46 11.79
C GLU A 15 1.12 3.62 10.27
N ALA A 16 2.36 3.74 9.76
CA ALA A 16 2.62 3.83 8.33
C ALA A 16 2.17 2.57 7.57
N LEU A 17 2.37 1.37 8.15
CA LEU A 17 1.92 0.11 7.58
C LEU A 17 0.38 0.00 7.56
N VAL A 18 -0.29 0.38 8.66
CA VAL A 18 -1.76 0.39 8.74
C VAL A 18 -2.35 1.35 7.71
N ASN A 19 -1.80 2.57 7.61
CA ASN A 19 -2.23 3.54 6.61
C ASN A 19 -2.06 2.99 5.18
N PHE A 20 -0.93 2.33 4.90
CA PHE A 20 -0.72 1.66 3.62
C PHE A 20 -1.78 0.57 3.35
N GLN A 21 -2.04 -0.32 4.32
CA GLN A 21 -3.03 -1.38 4.17
C GLN A 21 -4.45 -0.84 3.95
N MET A 22 -4.84 0.22 4.66
CA MET A 22 -6.15 0.85 4.50
C MET A 22 -6.30 1.50 3.12
N ASN A 23 -5.28 2.20 2.64
CA ASN A 23 -5.29 2.80 1.30
C ASN A 23 -5.34 1.74 0.19
N ALA A 24 -4.57 0.65 0.35
CA ALA A 24 -4.62 -0.48 -0.58
C ALA A 24 -6.02 -1.10 -0.61
N LEU A 25 -6.59 -1.41 0.58
CA LEU A 25 -7.93 -1.96 0.70
C LEU A 25 -8.99 -1.08 0.04
N GLN A 26 -8.99 0.22 0.34
CA GLN A 26 -9.93 1.18 -0.26
C GLN A 26 -9.84 1.14 -1.78
N SER A 27 -8.63 1.19 -2.33
CA SER A 27 -8.43 1.17 -3.79
C SER A 27 -8.98 -0.11 -4.43
N TYR A 28 -8.72 -1.28 -3.83
CA TYR A 28 -9.23 -2.54 -4.37
C TYR A 28 -10.76 -2.65 -4.26
N VAL A 29 -11.35 -2.13 -3.18
CA VAL A 29 -12.80 -2.05 -3.02
C VAL A 29 -13.41 -1.13 -4.07
N ASP A 30 -12.83 0.04 -4.31
CA ASP A 30 -13.31 1.00 -5.31
C ASP A 30 -13.27 0.40 -6.72
N MET A 31 -12.22 -0.36 -7.05
CA MET A 31 -12.12 -1.09 -8.32
C MET A 31 -13.21 -2.18 -8.45
N ALA A 32 -13.44 -2.95 -7.38
CA ALA A 32 -14.49 -3.97 -7.37
C ALA A 32 -15.89 -3.35 -7.50
N MET A 33 -16.17 -2.27 -6.76
CA MET A 33 -17.42 -1.52 -6.82
C MET A 33 -17.68 -0.95 -8.22
N THR A 34 -16.65 -0.36 -8.83
CA THR A 34 -16.72 0.17 -10.20
C THR A 34 -17.13 -0.93 -11.18
N ARG A 35 -16.49 -2.10 -11.09
CA ARG A 35 -16.80 -3.24 -11.95
C ARG A 35 -18.20 -3.82 -11.70
N MET A 36 -18.63 -3.90 -10.44
CA MET A 36 -19.99 -4.32 -10.10
C MET A 36 -21.04 -3.37 -10.66
N LYS A 37 -20.80 -2.06 -10.58
CA LYS A 37 -21.66 -1.04 -11.20
C LYS A 37 -21.73 -1.22 -12.71
N SER A 38 -20.58 -1.35 -13.38
CA SER A 38 -20.54 -1.57 -14.83
C SER A 38 -21.24 -2.87 -15.25
N ALA A 39 -21.20 -3.91 -14.42
CA ALA A 39 -21.94 -5.14 -14.67
C ALA A 39 -23.46 -4.97 -14.47
N ALA A 40 -23.88 -4.19 -13.47
CA ALA A 40 -25.29 -3.89 -13.22
C ALA A 40 -25.91 -3.01 -14.31
N ASP A 41 -25.12 -2.17 -14.98
CA ASP A 41 -25.55 -1.30 -16.08
C ASP A 41 -25.71 -2.05 -17.42
N ILE A 42 -25.45 -3.36 -17.49
CA ILE A 42 -25.63 -4.17 -18.70
C ILE A 42 -27.13 -4.38 -18.96
N SER A 43 -27.64 -3.79 -20.04
CA SER A 43 -29.05 -3.88 -20.43
C SER A 43 -29.28 -4.51 -21.80
N ASP A 44 -28.23 -4.66 -22.62
CA ASP A 44 -28.32 -5.10 -24.01
C ASP A 44 -26.99 -5.71 -24.51
N PRO A 45 -26.97 -6.40 -25.67
CA PRO A 45 -25.76 -7.01 -26.21
C PRO A 45 -24.59 -6.05 -26.47
N ALA A 46 -24.84 -4.76 -26.76
CA ALA A 46 -23.79 -3.78 -26.99
C ALA A 46 -23.11 -3.37 -25.68
N SER A 47 -23.89 -3.14 -24.62
CA SER A 47 -23.39 -2.89 -23.27
C SER A 47 -22.60 -4.09 -22.72
N LEU A 48 -23.03 -5.32 -23.01
CA LEU A 48 -22.28 -6.54 -22.69
C LEU A 48 -20.94 -6.59 -23.43
N GLN A 49 -20.92 -6.30 -24.73
CA GLN A 49 -19.68 -6.26 -25.50
C GLN A 49 -18.72 -5.20 -24.94
N ALA A 50 -19.21 -4.01 -24.63
CA ALA A 50 -18.40 -2.94 -24.02
C ALA A 50 -17.80 -3.38 -22.67
N PHE A 51 -18.60 -4.01 -21.80
CA PHE A 51 -18.11 -4.58 -20.54
C PHE A 51 -16.99 -5.61 -20.77
N LEU A 52 -17.16 -6.53 -21.72
CA LEU A 52 -16.14 -7.53 -22.07
C LEU A 52 -14.85 -6.90 -22.62
N THR A 53 -14.95 -5.85 -23.42
CA THR A 53 -13.79 -5.12 -23.94
C THR A 53 -13.03 -4.38 -22.82
N SER A 54 -13.75 -3.83 -21.83
CA SER A 54 -13.14 -3.13 -20.68
C SER A 54 -12.32 -4.04 -19.73
N GLN A 55 -12.39 -5.36 -19.91
CA GLN A 55 -11.68 -6.32 -19.06
C GLN A 55 -10.16 -6.17 -19.13
N SER A 56 -9.63 -5.87 -20.32
CA SER A 56 -8.19 -5.66 -20.52
C SER A 56 -7.68 -4.45 -19.72
N GLU A 57 -8.44 -3.34 -19.75
CA GLU A 57 -8.13 -2.12 -19.01
C GLU A 57 -8.24 -2.33 -17.50
N SER A 58 -9.24 -3.10 -17.05
CA SER A 58 -9.38 -3.49 -15.65
C SER A 58 -8.17 -4.30 -15.16
N ILE A 59 -7.70 -5.25 -15.96
CA ILE A 59 -6.51 -6.07 -15.65
C ILE A 59 -5.26 -5.19 -15.61
N SER A 60 -5.10 -4.30 -16.58
CA SER A 60 -3.98 -3.35 -16.61
C SER A 60 -3.97 -2.46 -15.37
N SER A 61 -5.13 -1.93 -14.98
CA SER A 61 -5.27 -1.11 -13.77
C SER A 61 -4.94 -1.88 -12.49
N LEU A 62 -5.38 -3.15 -12.39
CA LEU A 62 -5.05 -4.02 -11.26
C LEU A 62 -3.56 -4.30 -11.18
N HIS A 63 -2.93 -4.57 -12.33
CA HIS A 63 -1.50 -4.82 -12.41
C HIS A 63 -0.69 -3.57 -12.01
N GLN A 64 -1.05 -2.40 -12.52
CA GLN A 64 -0.40 -1.14 -12.16
C GLN A 64 -0.50 -0.90 -10.65
N LYS A 65 -1.71 -1.03 -10.09
CA LYS A 65 -1.93 -0.85 -8.65
C LYS A 65 -1.09 -1.81 -7.81
N PHE A 66 -1.00 -3.08 -8.22
CA PHE A 66 -0.15 -4.06 -7.56
C PHE A 66 1.33 -3.67 -7.58
N MET A 67 1.84 -3.18 -8.71
CA MET A 67 3.23 -2.73 -8.82
C MET A 67 3.50 -1.50 -7.95
N ASP A 68 2.55 -0.56 -7.91
CA ASP A 68 2.63 0.63 -7.06
C ASP A 68 2.64 0.26 -5.57
N ASP A 69 1.81 -0.69 -5.16
CA ASP A 69 1.77 -1.20 -3.79
C ASP A 69 3.05 -1.94 -3.40
N ALA A 70 3.60 -2.75 -4.32
CA ALA A 70 4.88 -3.41 -4.11
C ALA A 70 6.00 -2.39 -3.90
N LYS A 71 6.02 -1.32 -4.70
CA LYS A 71 6.98 -0.22 -4.54
C LYS A 71 6.80 0.50 -3.22
N ALA A 72 5.57 0.87 -2.86
CA ALA A 72 5.28 1.56 -1.61
C ALA A 72 5.68 0.72 -0.38
N LEU A 73 5.46 -0.60 -0.42
CA LEU A 73 5.87 -1.51 0.64
C LEU A 73 7.40 -1.64 0.74
N ALA A 74 8.10 -1.72 -0.40
CA ALA A 74 9.56 -1.71 -0.44
C ALA A 74 10.13 -0.41 0.15
N ASP A 75 9.51 0.74 -0.16
CA ASP A 75 9.91 2.04 0.37
C ASP A 75 9.63 2.17 1.88
N LEU A 76 8.52 1.60 2.39
CA LEU A 76 8.25 1.48 3.82
C LEU A 76 9.33 0.67 4.54
N THR A 77 9.67 -0.51 3.98
CA THR A 77 10.67 -1.41 4.55
C THR A 77 12.07 -0.77 4.58
N THR A 78 12.43 -0.08 3.51
CA THR A 78 13.71 0.63 3.39
C THR A 78 13.82 1.76 4.42
N ARG A 79 12.76 2.54 4.60
CA ARG A 79 12.70 3.60 5.62
C ARG A 79 12.83 3.04 7.03
N PHE A 80 12.08 1.99 7.35
CA PHE A 80 12.17 1.33 8.64
C PHE A 80 13.61 0.87 8.94
N LYS A 81 14.26 0.22 7.97
CA LYS A 81 15.65 -0.21 8.11
C LYS A 81 16.59 0.98 8.36
N ALA A 82 16.47 2.06 7.59
CA ALA A 82 17.32 3.23 7.75
C ALA A 82 17.16 3.91 9.13
N GLU A 83 15.91 4.04 9.60
CA GLU A 83 15.62 4.61 10.92
C GLU A 83 16.11 3.71 12.06
N PHE A 84 16.02 2.39 11.89
CA PHE A 84 16.55 1.42 12.83
C PHE A 84 18.08 1.46 12.90
N ASP A 85 18.77 1.45 11.76
CA ASP A 85 20.23 1.53 11.69
C ASP A 85 20.73 2.83 12.38
N LYS A 86 20.01 3.94 12.18
CA LYS A 86 20.28 5.21 12.88
C LYS A 86 20.08 5.12 14.39
N LEU A 87 19.01 4.46 14.85
CA LEU A 87 18.76 4.24 16.28
C LEU A 87 19.91 3.46 16.95
N VAL A 88 20.44 2.44 16.27
CA VAL A 88 21.58 1.65 16.75
C VAL A 88 22.83 2.52 16.84
N GLN A 89 23.15 3.30 15.79
CA GLN A 89 24.28 4.22 15.79
C GLN A 89 24.21 5.25 16.92
N ASP A 90 23.05 5.89 17.11
CA ASP A 90 22.79 6.85 18.20
C ASP A 90 22.99 6.21 19.58
N SER A 91 22.59 4.95 19.74
CA SER A 91 22.69 4.23 21.01
C SER A 91 24.14 3.87 21.33
N LEU A 92 24.93 3.46 20.33
CA LEU A 92 26.36 3.17 20.48
C LEU A 92 27.16 4.46 20.74
N ALA A 93 26.87 5.55 20.04
CA ALA A 93 27.51 6.85 20.25
C ALA A 93 27.19 7.45 21.63
N GLY A 94 26.01 7.16 22.18
CA GLY A 94 25.61 7.56 23.53
C GLY A 94 26.25 6.74 24.66
N ILE A 95 26.82 5.57 24.38
CA ILE A 95 27.56 4.74 25.36
C ILE A 95 29.04 5.16 25.44
N GLY A 96 29.57 5.84 24.41
CA GLY A 96 30.94 6.34 24.36
C GLY A 96 31.19 7.70 25.04
N LYS A 97 30.19 8.26 25.72
CA LYS A 97 30.28 9.47 26.55
C LYS A 97 29.85 9.15 27.98
#